data_AF-A0A370GP71-F1
#
_entry.id   AF-A0A370GP71-F1
#
_cell.length_a   1.000
_cell.length_b   1.000
_cell.length_c   1.000
_cell.angle_alpha   90.00
_cell.angle_beta   90.00
_cell.angle_gamma   90.00
#
_symmetry.space_group_name_H-M   'P 1'
#
loop_
_entity.id
_entity.type
_entity.pdbx_description
1 polymer ?
#
loop_
_entity_poly.entity_id
_entity_poly.type
_entity_poly.pdbx_seq_one_letter_code
_entity_poly.pdbx_strand_id
1 'polypeptide(L)' 'MRRVSGISSLVDYLHSVNYPLSEHEINELIQKKQLPHFKPMKNLLVFNLDHIDWWIEDQREYNP' A
#
# COMPACT_ATOMS: atom_id res chain seq x y z
N MET A 1 -3.81 -2.14 14.57
CA MET A 1 -2.94 -3.22 14.04
C MET A 1 -3.72 -4.05 13.02
N ARG A 2 -4.14 -3.40 11.93
CA ARG A 2 -4.72 -4.08 10.77
C ARG A 2 -3.61 -4.35 9.76
N ARG A 3 -3.52 -5.59 9.23
CA ARG A 3 -2.47 -5.96 8.28
C ARG A 3 -3.04 -6.78 7.15
N VAL A 4 -2.52 -6.56 5.95
CA VAL A 4 -2.78 -7.39 4.77
C VAL A 4 -1.47 -7.93 4.24
N SER A 5 -1.51 -9.11 3.64
CA SER A 5 -0.33 -9.77 3.09
C SER A 5 -0.52 -10.00 1.60
N GLY A 6 0.47 -9.61 0.81
CA GLY A 6 0.40 -9.68 -0.65
C GLY A 6 -0.20 -8.42 -1.28
N ILE A 7 0.15 -8.22 -2.55
CA ILE A 7 -0.25 -7.05 -3.33
C ILE A 7 -1.75 -7.07 -3.62
N SER A 8 -2.32 -8.20 -4.00
CA SER A 8 -3.75 -8.30 -4.32
C SER A 8 -4.64 -7.94 -3.13
N SER A 9 -4.28 -8.36 -1.91
CA SER A 9 -5.00 -7.95 -0.70
C SER A 9 -4.87 -6.45 -0.39
N LEU A 10 -3.77 -5.82 -0.79
CA LEU A 10 -3.65 -4.36 -0.71
C LEU A 10 -4.51 -3.67 -1.77
N VAL A 11 -4.59 -4.20 -2.99
CA VAL A 11 -5.50 -3.67 -4.04
C VAL A 11 -6.94 -3.65 -3.54
N ASP A 12 -7.42 -4.77 -2.98
CA ASP A 12 -8.77 -4.87 -2.43
C ASP A 12 -9.02 -3.84 -1.33
N TYR A 13 -8.05 -3.66 -0.44
CA TYR A 13 -8.12 -2.66 0.62
C TYR A 13 -8.21 -1.24 0.06
N LEU A 14 -7.29 -0.89 -0.85
CA LEU A 14 -7.20 0.41 -1.49
C LEU A 14 -8.48 0.76 -2.25
N HIS A 15 -9.08 -0.21 -2.94
CA HIS A 15 -10.41 -0.07 -3.53
C HIS A 15 -11.49 0.24 -2.48
N SER A 16 -11.48 -0.45 -1.34
CA SER A 16 -12.49 -0.27 -0.28
C SER A 16 -12.45 1.12 0.38
N VAL A 17 -11.30 1.81 0.35
CA VAL A 17 -11.10 3.14 0.94
C VAL A 17 -11.12 4.28 -0.09
N ASN A 18 -11.61 4.01 -1.31
CA ASN A 18 -11.67 4.96 -2.42
C ASN A 18 -10.29 5.52 -2.82
N TYR A 19 -9.26 4.67 -2.80
CA TYR A 19 -7.94 4.99 -3.32
C TYR A 19 -7.46 3.87 -4.26
N PRO A 20 -8.18 3.57 -5.35
CA PRO A 20 -7.88 2.41 -6.18
C PRO A 20 -6.50 2.55 -6.85
N LEU A 21 -5.65 1.54 -6.66
CA LEU A 21 -4.38 1.39 -7.38
C LEU A 21 -4.30 0.01 -8.01
N SER A 22 -3.75 -0.07 -9.20
CA SER A 22 -3.45 -1.34 -9.86
C SER A 22 -2.25 -2.05 -9.20
N GLU A 23 -2.16 -3.37 -9.39
CA GLU A 23 -0.99 -4.13 -8.93
C GLU A 23 0.33 -3.58 -9.54
N HIS A 24 0.26 -3.06 -10.77
CA HIS A 24 1.42 -2.45 -11.43
C HIS A 24 1.89 -1.19 -10.71
N GLU A 25 0.97 -0.26 -10.40
CA GLU A 25 1.29 0.97 -9.67
C GLU A 25 1.83 0.68 -8.27
N ILE A 26 1.23 -0.29 -7.55
CA ILE A 26 1.73 -0.73 -6.25
C ILE A 26 3.16 -1.27 -6.37
N ASN A 27 3.44 -2.10 -7.38
CA ASN A 27 4.79 -2.59 -7.63
C ASN A 27 5.77 -1.44 -7.89
N GLU A 28 5.39 -0.47 -8.73
CA GLU A 28 6.24 0.71 -8.98
C GLU A 28 6.52 1.50 -7.70
N LEU A 29 5.52 1.74 -6.85
CA LEU A 29 5.68 2.46 -5.59
C LEU A 29 6.58 1.70 -4.60
N ILE A 30 6.51 0.36 -4.60
CA ILE A 30 7.42 -0.50 -3.81
C ILE A 30 8.85 -0.38 -4.32
N GLN A 31 9.07 -0.43 -5.65
CA GLN A 31 10.40 -0.26 -6.25
C GLN A 31 10.98 1.12 -5.95
N LYS A 32 10.15 2.17 -6.01
CA LYS A 32 10.50 3.55 -5.66
C LYS A 32 10.63 3.80 -4.15
N LYS A 33 10.31 2.81 -3.31
CA LYS A 33 10.27 2.90 -1.83
C LYS A 33 9.33 4.01 -1.32
N GLN A 34 8.28 4.31 -2.05
CA GLN A 34 7.30 5.34 -1.70
C GLN A 34 6.10 4.76 -0.93
N LEU A 35 5.82 3.46 -1.09
CA LEU A 35 4.75 2.79 -0.37
C LEU A 35 5.26 2.10 0.92
N PRO A 36 4.65 2.36 2.10
CA PRO A 36 5.01 1.69 3.34
C PRO A 36 4.75 0.17 3.26
N HIS A 37 5.80 -0.63 3.40
CA HIS A 37 5.70 -2.08 3.36
C HIS A 37 6.72 -2.75 4.27
N PHE A 38 6.43 -3.99 4.67
CA PHE A 38 7.34 -4.85 5.42
C PHE A 38 7.61 -6.13 4.63
N LYS A 39 8.88 -6.55 4.61
CA LYS A 39 9.31 -7.74 3.88
C LYS A 39 9.98 -8.73 4.84
N PRO A 40 9.21 -9.54 5.59
CA PRO A 40 9.76 -10.50 6.54
C PRO A 40 10.53 -11.63 5.84
N MET A 41 10.16 -11.96 4.60
CA MET A 41 10.76 -13.02 3.80
C MET A 41 10.90 -12.58 2.34
N LYS A 42 11.77 -13.25 1.59
CA LYS A 42 12.12 -12.86 0.21
C LYS A 42 10.90 -12.73 -0.73
N ASN A 43 9.81 -13.46 -0.46
CA ASN A 43 8.60 -13.52 -1.27
C ASN A 43 7.31 -13.10 -0.52
N LEU A 44 7.42 -12.52 0.68
CA LEU A 44 6.26 -12.09 1.45
C LEU A 44 6.31 -10.58 1.66
N LEU A 45 5.28 -9.88 1.19
CA LEU A 45 5.03 -8.47 1.49
C LEU A 45 3.87 -8.36 2.46
N VAL A 46 4.07 -7.57 3.51
CA VAL A 46 3.06 -7.30 4.54
C VAL A 46 2.89 -5.79 4.63
N PHE A 47 1.64 -5.34 4.62
CA PHE A 47 1.29 -3.93 4.70
C PHE A 47 0.56 -3.69 6.02
N ASN A 48 1.02 -2.71 6.79
CA ASN A 48 0.31 -2.23 7.96
C ASN A 48 -0.72 -1.20 7.49
N LEU A 49 -2.00 -1.53 7.58
CA LEU A 49 -3.06 -0.65 7.07
C LEU A 49 -3.11 0.68 7.82
N ASP A 50 -2.70 0.73 9.08
CA ASP A 50 -2.61 1.99 9.82
C ASP A 50 -1.54 2.94 9.23
N HIS A 51 -0.46 2.38 8.63
CA HIS A 51 0.54 3.17 7.91
C HIS A 51 0.11 3.48 6.47
N ILE A 52 -0.66 2.58 5.84
CA ILE A 52 -1.22 2.82 4.51
C ILE A 52 -2.23 3.96 4.57
N ASP A 53 -3.10 4.00 5.58
CA ASP A 53 -4.06 5.09 5.76
C ASP A 53 -3.35 6.43 5.90
N TRP A 54 -2.33 6.51 6.75
CA TRP A 54 -1.52 7.72 6.88
C TRP A 54 -0.86 8.11 5.55
N TRP A 55 -0.30 7.14 4.82
CA TRP A 55 0.30 7.39 3.52
C TRP A 55 -0.72 7.90 2.48
N ILE A 56 -1.93 7.34 2.44
CA ILE A 56 -2.99 7.82 1.54
C ILE A 56 -3.31 9.29 1.80
N GLU A 57 -3.44 9.67 3.08
CA GLU A 57 -3.74 11.05 3.45
C GLU A 57 -2.59 11.99 3.04
N ASP A 58 -1.34 11.60 3.29
CA ASP A 58 -0.14 12.35 2.84
C ASP A 58 -0.13 12.54 1.30
N GLN A 59 -0.47 11.50 0.53
CA GLN A 59 -0.56 11.61 -0.93
C GLN A 59 -1.68 12.55 -1.40
N ARG A 60 -2.83 12.57 -0.70
CA ARG A 60 -3.94 13.48 -1.00
C ARG A 60 -3.58 14.93 -0.69
N GLU A 61 -2.84 15.19 0.38
CA GLU A 61 -2.37 16.53 0.73
C GLU A 61 -1.32 17.07 -0.27
N TYR A 62 -0.48 16.19 -0.82
CA TYR A 62 0.57 16.59 -1.77
C TYR A 62 0.06 16.77 -3.21
N ASN A 63 -1.10 16.20 -3.55
CA ASN A 63 -1.67 16.25 -4.90
C ASN A 63 -3.08 16.91 -4.89
N PRO A 64 -3.18 18.24 -4.66
CA PRO A 64 -4.45 18.97 -4.61
C PRO A 64 -5.17 19.05 -5.96
#